data_AF-A0A9D4B715-F1
#
_entry.id   AF-A0A9D4B715-F1
#
_cell.length_a   1.000
_cell.length_b   1.000
_cell.length_c   1.000
_cell.angle_alpha   90.00
_cell.angle_beta   90.00
_cell.angle_gamma   90.00
#
_symmetry.space_group_name_H-M   'P 1'
#
loop_
_entity.id
_entity.type
_entity.pdbx_description
1 polymer ?
#
loop_
_entity_poly.entity_id
_entity_poly.type
_entity_poly.pdbx_seq_one_letter_code
_entity_poly.pdbx_strand_id
1 'polypeptide(L)'
;MPVRSECCCPGGARGRGAAASLVPPPPINTAQPGVATSLLYSGAKFRGQQRSKGNAYEVEVVMQHVDMENSYLCGYLKIKGLTEEYPTLTTFFEGEIISKKHPFLTRKWDADEDVDRKHWGKFQAFYQYAKTFNSDDFDYEDLKNGDYVFMRWKVKNSL
;
A
#
# COMPACT_ATOMS: atom_id res chain seq x y z
N MET A 1 -2.91 -5.10 0.66
CA MET A 1 -1.96 -4.22 1.38
C MET A 1 -2.32 -2.78 1.08
N PRO A 2 -2.73 -1.96 2.05
CA PRO A 2 -2.85 -0.51 1.88
C PRO A 2 -1.50 0.18 2.08
N VAL A 3 -1.18 1.18 1.26
CA VAL A 3 -0.03 2.08 1.42
C VAL A 3 -0.56 3.50 1.52
N ARG A 4 0.06 4.36 2.33
CA ARG A 4 -0.33 5.76 2.40
C ARG A 4 -0.08 6.46 1.07
N SER A 5 -1.07 7.20 0.61
CA SER A 5 -1.03 7.96 -0.64
C SER A 5 0.02 9.08 -0.53
N GLU A 6 0.20 9.67 0.65
CA GLU A 6 1.13 10.77 0.89
C GLU A 6 2.09 10.51 2.07
N CYS A 7 3.23 11.21 2.06
CA CYS A 7 4.15 11.24 3.18
C CYS A 7 3.57 12.19 4.25
N CYS A 8 3.20 11.71 5.44
CA CYS A 8 2.72 12.61 6.49
C CYS A 8 3.80 13.63 6.85
N CYS A 9 3.61 14.88 6.45
CA CYS A 9 4.15 16.01 7.20
C CYS A 9 3.32 16.12 8.48
N PRO A 10 3.93 16.18 9.68
CA PRO A 10 3.17 16.32 10.91
C PRO A 10 2.56 17.74 10.97
N GLY A 11 1.24 17.86 10.81
CA GLY A 11 0.50 19.09 11.09
C GLY A 11 -1.01 18.82 11.18
N GLY A 12 -1.76 19.21 12.21
CA GLY A 12 -1.42 19.92 13.43
C GLY A 12 -2.38 19.55 14.56
N ALA A 13 -1.84 19.37 15.76
CA ALA A 13 -2.62 19.28 16.99
C ALA A 13 -2.60 20.65 17.67
N ARG A 14 -3.77 21.27 17.80
CA ARG A 14 -3.98 22.49 18.57
C ARG A 14 -4.00 22.11 20.05
N GLY A 15 -3.02 22.56 20.85
CA GLY A 15 -3.19 22.66 22.31
C GLY A 15 -1.99 22.37 23.22
N ARG A 16 -1.24 23.43 23.52
CA ARG A 16 -0.44 23.73 24.74
C ARG A 16 0.82 22.91 25.06
N GLY A 17 1.95 23.62 25.01
CA GLY A 17 3.21 23.28 25.69
C GLY A 17 4.41 23.79 24.90
N ALA A 18 5.00 24.90 25.33
CA ALA A 18 6.06 25.60 24.63
C ALA A 18 7.36 24.79 24.52
N ALA A 19 7.82 24.56 23.30
CA ALA A 19 9.24 24.42 22.95
C ALA A 19 9.40 25.07 21.57
N ALA A 20 10.20 26.13 21.47
CA ALA A 20 10.42 26.86 20.23
C ALA A 20 11.12 25.96 19.20
N SER A 21 10.34 25.37 18.30
CA SER A 21 10.84 24.63 17.15
C SER A 21 11.35 25.63 16.12
N LEU A 22 12.65 25.64 15.85
CA LEU A 22 13.29 26.48 14.81
C LEU A 22 13.01 25.98 13.38
N VAL A 23 11.89 25.29 13.15
CA VAL A 23 11.52 24.83 11.81
C VAL A 23 10.78 25.97 11.13
N PRO A 24 11.35 26.59 10.06
CA PRO A 24 10.64 27.63 9.34
C PRO A 24 9.34 27.05 8.76
N PRO A 25 8.23 27.81 8.80
CA PRO A 25 6.98 27.34 8.21
C PRO A 25 7.21 27.04 6.73
N PRO A 26 6.64 25.94 6.20
CA PRO A 26 6.76 25.64 4.79
C PRO A 26 6.14 26.80 3.99
N PRO A 27 6.80 27.24 2.90
CA PRO A 27 6.29 28.32 2.07
C PRO A 27 4.92 27.96 1.49
N ILE A 28 4.04 28.98 1.42
CA ILE A 28 2.59 28.93 1.12
C ILE A 28 2.22 28.36 -0.28
N ASN A 29 3.14 27.71 -1.01
CA ASN A 29 2.86 27.18 -2.35
C ASN A 29 3.76 25.97 -2.70
N THR A 30 3.64 24.86 -1.96
CA THR A 30 4.47 23.65 -2.08
C THR A 30 4.09 22.69 -3.22
N ALA A 31 3.52 23.17 -4.32
CA ALA A 31 3.47 22.40 -5.56
C ALA A 31 4.79 22.62 -6.34
N GLN A 32 5.88 22.03 -5.87
CA GLN A 32 7.15 22.02 -6.63
C GLN A 32 7.14 20.83 -7.60
N PRO A 33 7.19 21.05 -8.93
CA PRO A 33 7.33 19.97 -9.89
C PRO A 33 8.60 19.17 -9.59
N GLY A 34 8.46 17.87 -9.29
CA GLY A 34 9.58 16.98 -8.96
C GLY A 34 9.63 16.47 -7.53
N VAL A 35 8.79 16.99 -6.62
CA VAL A 35 8.56 16.34 -5.32
C VAL A 35 7.49 15.26 -5.52
N ALA A 36 7.88 14.00 -5.36
CA ALA A 36 6.90 12.91 -5.39
C ALA A 36 5.90 13.12 -4.26
N THR A 37 4.66 13.48 -4.61
CA THR A 37 3.55 13.62 -3.66
C THR A 37 3.17 12.26 -3.06
N SER A 38 3.47 11.18 -3.78
CA SER A 38 3.24 9.82 -3.33
C SER A 38 4.52 9.04 -3.02
N LEU A 39 4.43 8.20 -1.97
CA LEU A 39 5.45 7.22 -1.61
C LEU A 39 5.46 6.01 -2.56
N LEU A 40 4.42 5.84 -3.36
CA LEU A 40 4.28 4.73 -4.31
C LEU A 40 4.69 5.20 -5.71
N TYR A 41 5.95 4.95 -6.09
CA TYR A 41 6.50 5.29 -7.40
C TYR A 41 7.49 4.23 -7.91
N SER A 42 7.76 4.24 -9.21
CA SER A 42 8.74 3.33 -9.83
C SER A 42 10.14 3.56 -9.26
N GLY A 43 10.76 2.52 -8.70
CA GLY A 43 12.03 2.57 -7.98
C GLY A 43 11.89 2.68 -6.45
N ALA A 44 10.68 2.89 -5.92
CA ALA A 44 10.45 2.95 -4.47
C ALA A 44 10.86 1.65 -3.79
N LYS A 45 11.51 1.77 -2.63
CA LYS A 45 12.01 0.64 -1.83
C LYS A 45 11.36 0.65 -0.45
N PHE A 46 10.85 -0.50 -0.05
CA PHE A 46 10.24 -0.71 1.26
C PHE A 46 10.96 -1.83 1.98
N ARG A 47 11.18 -1.67 3.28
CA ARG A 47 11.79 -2.67 4.14
C ARG A 47 10.90 -2.92 5.35
N GLY A 48 10.82 -4.17 5.77
CA GLY A 48 9.97 -4.55 6.89
C GLY A 48 10.13 -6.02 7.25
N GLN A 49 9.09 -6.56 7.89
CA GLN A 49 9.06 -7.95 8.32
C GLN A 49 7.76 -8.63 7.91
N GLN A 50 7.85 -9.85 7.41
CA GLN A 50 6.71 -10.75 7.32
C GLN A 50 6.70 -11.65 8.56
N ARG A 51 5.55 -11.72 9.24
CA ARG A 51 5.39 -12.48 10.48
C ARG A 51 4.40 -13.63 10.29
N SER A 52 4.77 -14.81 10.78
CA SER A 52 3.87 -15.95 10.95
C SER A 52 3.81 -16.34 12.43
N LYS A 53 3.08 -17.42 12.78
CA LYS A 53 3.02 -17.89 14.17
C LYS A 53 4.40 -18.39 14.60
N GLY A 54 5.15 -17.54 15.31
CA GLY A 54 6.46 -17.86 15.90
C GLY A 54 7.68 -17.41 15.10
N ASN A 55 7.52 -17.01 13.82
CA ASN A 55 8.64 -16.60 12.97
C ASN A 55 8.48 -15.17 12.42
N ALA A 56 9.60 -14.49 12.21
CA ALA A 56 9.66 -13.19 11.56
C ALA A 56 10.80 -13.16 10.54
N TYR A 57 10.48 -12.80 9.30
CA TYR A 57 11.40 -12.79 8.17
C TYR A 57 11.63 -11.36 7.70
N GLU A 58 12.88 -10.98 7.45
CA GLU A 58 13.21 -9.69 6.85
C GLU A 58 12.73 -9.68 5.40
N VAL A 59 12.00 -8.63 5.02
CA VAL A 59 11.48 -8.44 3.67
C VAL A 59 11.92 -7.09 3.11
N GLU A 60 12.37 -7.11 1.86
CA GLU A 60 12.65 -5.92 1.05
C GLU A 60 11.80 -5.99 -0.23
N VAL A 61 11.09 -4.91 -0.53
CA VAL A 61 10.27 -4.77 -1.73
C VAL A 61 10.81 -3.63 -2.56
N VAL A 62 10.98 -3.88 -3.87
CA VAL A 62 11.32 -2.85 -4.85
C VAL A 62 10.20 -2.76 -5.87
N MET A 63 9.59 -1.59 -5.99
CA MET A 63 8.61 -1.30 -7.04
C MET A 63 9.35 -1.09 -8.35
N GLN A 64 9.21 -2.01 -9.30
CA GLN A 64 9.88 -1.91 -10.60
C GLN A 64 9.14 -0.93 -11.51
N HIS A 65 7.81 -1.01 -11.52
CA HIS A 65 6.95 -0.15 -12.32
C HIS A 65 5.64 0.11 -11.57
N VAL A 66 5.18 1.36 -11.57
CA VAL A 66 3.89 1.78 -11.00
C VAL A 66 3.16 2.59 -12.06
N ASP A 67 1.95 2.16 -12.39
CA ASP A 67 1.05 2.81 -13.34
C ASP A 67 -0.33 2.98 -12.67
N MET A 68 -0.54 4.16 -12.08
CA MET A 68 -1.78 4.50 -11.38
C MET A 68 -2.98 4.56 -12.32
N GLU A 69 -2.77 4.98 -13.58
CA GLU A 69 -3.83 5.13 -14.58
C GLU A 69 -4.37 3.77 -14.99
N ASN A 70 -3.47 2.81 -15.25
CA ASN A 70 -3.85 1.44 -15.58
C ASN A 70 -4.16 0.57 -14.35
N SER A 71 -4.09 1.15 -13.14
CA SER A 71 -4.28 0.47 -11.85
C SER A 71 -3.36 -0.74 -11.68
N TYR A 72 -2.12 -0.61 -12.14
CA TYR A 72 -1.12 -1.67 -12.21
C TYR A 72 0.16 -1.28 -11.50
N LEU A 73 0.86 -2.28 -10.97
CA LEU A 73 2.24 -2.16 -10.56
C LEU A 73 2.92 -3.52 -10.62
N CYS A 74 4.24 -3.53 -10.64
CA CYS A 74 5.01 -4.75 -10.46
C CYS A 74 6.32 -4.48 -9.74
N GLY A 75 6.94 -5.54 -9.25
CA GLY A 75 8.16 -5.40 -8.46
C GLY A 75 8.74 -6.72 -8.04
N TYR A 76 9.76 -6.60 -7.20
CA TYR A 76 10.44 -7.74 -6.59
C TYR A 76 10.21 -7.74 -5.09
N LEU A 77 9.87 -8.91 -4.55
CA LEU A 77 9.79 -9.19 -3.13
C LEU A 77 10.94 -10.12 -2.77
N LYS A 78 11.86 -9.62 -1.95
CA LYS A 78 12.97 -10.36 -1.38
C LYS A 78 12.68 -10.71 0.07
N ILE A 79 12.71 -11.99 0.41
CA ILE A 79 12.53 -12.49 1.78
C ILE A 79 13.79 -13.25 2.21
N LYS A 80 14.24 -13.01 3.45
CA LYS A 80 15.42 -13.69 4.02
C LYS A 80 15.03 -14.69 5.10
N GLY A 81 15.79 -15.79 5.17
CA GLY A 81 15.68 -16.79 6.24
C GLY A 81 14.42 -17.64 6.16
N LEU A 82 13.78 -17.75 4.99
CA LEU A 82 12.58 -18.57 4.83
C LEU A 82 12.91 -20.07 4.87
N THR A 83 14.03 -20.48 4.28
CA THR A 83 14.58 -21.84 4.34
C THR A 83 16.09 -21.79 4.54
N GLU A 84 16.69 -22.86 5.07
CA GLU A 84 18.15 -22.96 5.24
C GLU A 84 18.89 -23.05 3.90
N GLU A 85 18.30 -23.76 2.93
CA GLU A 85 18.86 -23.97 1.59
C GLU A 85 18.84 -22.69 0.74
N TYR A 86 17.78 -21.88 0.86
CA TYR A 86 17.61 -20.62 0.15
C TYR A 86 17.50 -19.47 1.15
N PRO A 87 18.63 -19.03 1.74
CA PRO A 87 18.64 -18.01 2.79
C PRO A 87 18.10 -16.65 2.30
N THR A 88 18.03 -16.44 0.99
CA THR A 88 17.36 -15.30 0.37
C THR A 88 16.57 -15.77 -0.85
N LEU A 89 15.27 -15.56 -0.83
CA LEU A 89 14.37 -15.84 -1.95
C LEU A 89 13.89 -14.51 -2.53
N THR A 90 14.04 -14.32 -3.84
CA THR A 90 13.52 -13.14 -4.55
C THR A 90 12.47 -13.59 -5.54
N THR A 91 11.27 -13.02 -5.44
CA THR A 91 10.15 -13.35 -6.33
C THR A 91 9.65 -12.10 -7.04
N PHE A 92 9.27 -12.25 -8.31
CA PHE A 92 8.59 -11.20 -9.06
C PHE A 92 7.10 -11.23 -8.75
N PHE A 93 6.47 -10.08 -8.59
CA PHE A 93 5.03 -9.97 -8.42
C PHE A 93 4.43 -8.93 -9.36
N GLU A 94 3.18 -9.19 -9.72
CA GLU A 94 2.30 -8.20 -10.31
C GLU A 94 1.25 -7.78 -9.28
N GLY A 95 0.89 -6.51 -9.29
CA GLY A 95 -0.03 -5.90 -8.37
C GLY A 95 -1.20 -5.23 -9.09
N GLU A 96 -2.37 -5.37 -8.48
CA GLU A 96 -3.58 -4.64 -8.85
C GLU A 96 -3.83 -3.57 -7.80
N ILE A 97 -3.95 -2.32 -8.26
CA ILE A 97 -4.41 -1.21 -7.44
C ILE A 97 -5.93 -1.26 -7.43
N ILE A 98 -6.54 -1.19 -6.24
CA ILE A 98 -8.00 -1.23 -6.13
C ILE A 98 -8.59 0.02 -6.78
N SER A 99 -9.47 -0.21 -7.74
CA SER A 99 -10.12 0.81 -8.56
C SER A 99 -11.36 0.23 -9.22
N LYS A 100 -12.06 1.01 -10.04
CA LYS A 100 -13.17 0.51 -10.87
C LYS A 100 -12.77 -0.67 -11.77
N LYS A 101 -11.50 -0.72 -12.22
CA LYS A 101 -10.94 -1.81 -13.02
C LYS A 101 -10.67 -3.07 -12.19
N HIS A 102 -10.26 -2.88 -10.94
CA HIS A 102 -9.93 -3.95 -10.01
C HIS A 102 -10.68 -3.75 -8.68
N PRO A 103 -11.98 -4.10 -8.60
CA PRO A 103 -12.81 -3.89 -7.41
C PRO A 103 -12.25 -4.54 -6.14
N PHE A 104 -12.79 -4.18 -4.98
CA PHE A 104 -12.43 -4.84 -3.71
C PHE A 104 -12.77 -6.34 -3.72
N LEU A 105 -13.87 -6.73 -4.36
CA LEU A 105 -14.22 -8.13 -4.60
C LEU A 105 -13.22 -8.76 -5.57
N THR A 106 -12.47 -9.75 -5.09
CA THR A 106 -11.35 -10.35 -5.81
C THR A 106 -11.84 -11.26 -6.94
N ARG A 107 -12.83 -12.12 -6.69
CA ARG A 107 -13.48 -13.02 -7.68
C ARG A 107 -12.51 -13.94 -8.44
N LYS A 108 -11.33 -14.21 -7.87
CA LYS A 108 -10.28 -15.09 -8.38
C LYS A 108 -9.35 -15.49 -7.22
N TRP A 109 -8.36 -16.34 -7.48
CA TRP A 109 -7.38 -16.79 -6.47
C TRP A 109 -8.04 -17.40 -5.21
N ASP A 110 -9.15 -18.10 -5.41
CA ASP A 110 -9.93 -18.75 -4.34
C ASP A 110 -10.42 -17.80 -3.24
N ALA A 111 -10.56 -16.51 -3.56
CA ALA A 111 -11.10 -15.48 -2.66
C ALA A 111 -12.55 -15.14 -3.04
N ASP A 112 -13.47 -15.54 -2.18
CA ASP A 112 -14.87 -15.11 -2.18
C ASP A 112 -15.07 -13.83 -1.34
N GLU A 113 -16.32 -13.35 -1.28
CA GLU A 113 -16.66 -12.13 -0.53
C GLU A 113 -16.31 -12.24 0.96
N ASP A 114 -16.52 -13.40 1.58
CA ASP A 114 -16.23 -13.61 3.00
C ASP A 114 -14.73 -13.57 3.26
N VAL A 115 -13.93 -14.15 2.37
CA VAL A 115 -12.47 -14.06 2.40
C VAL A 115 -12.02 -12.61 2.24
N ASP A 116 -12.57 -11.87 1.27
CA ASP A 116 -12.25 -10.45 1.05
C ASP A 116 -12.58 -9.62 2.30
N ARG A 117 -13.80 -9.78 2.85
CA ARG A 117 -14.25 -9.07 4.06
C ARG A 117 -13.32 -9.32 5.25
N LYS A 118 -12.91 -10.59 5.47
CA LYS A 118 -11.99 -10.97 6.55
C LYS A 118 -10.60 -10.37 6.39
N HIS A 119 -10.11 -10.21 5.16
CA HIS A 119 -8.77 -9.68 4.90
C HIS A 119 -8.74 -8.16 4.89
N TRP A 120 -9.64 -7.52 4.15
CA TRP A 120 -9.73 -6.06 4.11
C TRP A 120 -10.12 -5.47 5.46
N GLY A 121 -10.98 -6.16 6.22
CA GLY A 121 -11.37 -5.79 7.57
C GLY A 121 -10.25 -5.80 8.62
N LYS A 122 -9.03 -6.25 8.28
CA LYS A 122 -7.85 -6.11 9.16
C LYS A 122 -7.24 -4.71 9.12
N PHE A 123 -7.60 -3.89 8.14
CA PHE A 123 -7.05 -2.56 7.96
C PHE A 123 -8.04 -1.50 8.45
N GLN A 124 -7.62 -0.67 9.41
CA GLN A 124 -8.46 0.43 9.93
C GLN A 124 -8.89 1.39 8.81
N ALA A 125 -8.02 1.65 7.84
CA ALA A 125 -8.32 2.47 6.66
C ALA A 125 -9.50 1.94 5.81
N PHE A 126 -9.82 0.64 5.92
CA PHE A 126 -10.93 0.03 5.18
C PHE A 126 -12.28 0.21 5.88
N TYR A 127 -12.32 0.59 7.15
CA TYR A 127 -13.56 0.56 7.95
C TYR A 127 -14.67 1.44 7.37
N GLN A 128 -14.31 2.55 6.72
CA GLN A 128 -15.27 3.44 6.05
C GLN A 128 -15.93 2.79 4.83
N TYR A 129 -15.27 1.82 4.20
CA TYR A 129 -15.76 1.10 3.02
C TYR A 129 -16.41 -0.25 3.35
N ALA A 130 -16.25 -0.76 4.58
CA ALA A 130 -16.63 -2.13 4.95
C ALA A 130 -18.11 -2.49 4.72
N LYS A 131 -19.00 -1.49 4.68
CA LYS A 131 -20.43 -1.66 4.40
C LYS A 131 -20.80 -1.53 2.93
N THR A 132 -19.96 -0.90 2.11
CA THR A 132 -20.29 -0.51 0.73
C THR A 132 -19.36 -1.12 -0.31
N PHE A 133 -18.25 -1.76 0.08
CA PHE A 133 -17.23 -2.26 -0.86
C PHE A 133 -17.74 -3.29 -1.89
N ASN A 134 -18.87 -3.95 -1.61
CA ASN A 134 -19.53 -4.91 -2.49
C ASN A 134 -20.75 -4.32 -3.22
N SER A 135 -21.02 -3.02 -3.06
CA SER A 135 -22.08 -2.31 -3.78
C SER A 135 -21.64 -2.01 -5.22
N ASP A 136 -22.58 -2.14 -6.16
CA ASP A 136 -22.36 -1.77 -7.56
C ASP A 136 -22.10 -0.26 -7.74
N ASP A 137 -22.60 0.56 -6.82
CA ASP A 137 -22.47 2.02 -6.81
C ASP A 137 -21.31 2.52 -5.92
N PHE A 138 -20.34 1.66 -5.61
CA PHE A 138 -19.18 2.07 -4.82
C PHE A 138 -18.41 3.23 -5.48
N ASP A 139 -18.17 4.30 -4.72
CA ASP A 139 -17.46 5.48 -5.20
C ASP A 139 -15.93 5.26 -5.19
N TYR A 140 -15.41 4.86 -6.34
CA TYR A 140 -13.96 4.70 -6.54
C TYR A 140 -13.22 6.03 -6.72
N GLU A 141 -13.90 7.14 -6.98
CA GLU A 141 -13.25 8.46 -7.04
C GLU A 141 -12.96 8.97 -5.63
N ASP A 142 -13.88 8.76 -4.68
CA ASP A 142 -13.62 9.00 -3.25
C ASP A 142 -12.43 8.17 -2.76
N LEU A 143 -12.36 6.89 -3.12
CA LEU A 143 -11.22 6.02 -2.80
C LEU A 143 -9.89 6.57 -3.34
N LYS A 144 -9.89 7.08 -4.58
CA LYS A 144 -8.70 7.62 -5.25
C LYS A 144 -8.19 8.90 -4.59
N ASN A 145 -9.09 9.71 -4.04
CA ASN A 145 -8.76 10.95 -3.33
C ASN A 145 -8.42 10.73 -1.85
N GLY A 146 -8.56 9.50 -1.35
CA GLY A 146 -8.27 9.15 0.03
C GLY A 146 -6.79 8.99 0.37
N ASP A 147 -6.50 8.89 1.67
CA ASP A 147 -5.14 8.78 2.21
C ASP A 147 -4.44 7.44 1.96
N TYR A 148 -5.14 6.43 1.42
CA TYR A 148 -4.63 5.07 1.31
C TYR A 148 -4.90 4.45 -0.06
N VAL A 149 -3.86 3.88 -0.65
CA VAL A 149 -3.90 3.07 -1.87
C VAL A 149 -4.00 1.59 -1.47
N PHE A 150 -5.14 0.96 -1.75
CA PHE A 150 -5.32 -0.48 -1.52
C PHE A 150 -4.81 -1.27 -2.72
N MET A 151 -4.12 -2.38 -2.47
CA MET A 151 -3.54 -3.22 -3.53
C MET A 151 -3.61 -4.72 -3.21
N ARG A 152 -3.68 -5.55 -4.25
CA ARG A 152 -3.45 -7.01 -4.18
C ARG A 152 -2.21 -7.37 -4.98
N TRP A 153 -1.29 -8.13 -4.40
CA TRP A 153 -0.07 -8.55 -5.08
C TRP A 153 -0.06 -10.05 -5.29
N LYS A 154 0.19 -10.49 -6.51
CA LYS A 154 0.30 -11.90 -6.87
C LYS A 154 1.72 -12.19 -7.33
N VAL A 155 2.42 -13.01 -6.57
CA VAL A 155 3.70 -13.57 -6.98
C VAL A 155 3.51 -14.41 -8.24
N LYS A 156 4.37 -14.16 -9.22
CA LYS A 156 4.51 -14.95 -10.44
C LYS A 156 5.63 -15.95 -10.20
N ASN A 157 5.32 -17.23 -10.34
CA ASN A 157 6.36 -18.24 -10.38
C ASN A 157 7.04 -18.08 -11.73
N SER A 158 8.27 -17.56 -11.71
CA SER A 158 9.20 -17.73 -12.83
C SER A 158 9.37 -19.24 -13.02
N LEU A 159 9.03 -19.76 -14.20
CA LEU A 159 9.37 -21.13 -14.59
C LEU A 159 10.89 -21.31 -14.64
#